data_AF-A0A8T9MVX3-F1
#
_entry.id   AF-A0A8T9MVX3-F1
#
_cell.length_a   1.000
_cell.length_b   1.000
_cell.length_c   1.000
_cell.angle_alpha   90.00
_cell.angle_beta   90.00
_cell.angle_gamma   90.00
#
_symmetry.space_group_name_H-M   'P 1'
#
loop_
_entity.id
_entity.type
_entity.pdbx_description
1 polymer ?
#
loop_
_entity_poly.entity_id
_entity_poly.type
_entity_poly.pdbx_seq_one_letter_code
_entity_poly.pdbx_strand_id
1 'polypeptide(L)'
;MQNLNVLLTSAIKADAAAFSGRQTDLSRAVCGSNQGLRHKITNFRGQALHPDELVALQQVSGSRHTVQEMARLLGGVFVPLPKCGWENDGERSVMTVSLSLAELFQAVLSVQAAGSVSAAERLRLERLAFAVVAALFEWLFGCLGVHHG
;
A
#
# COMPACT_ATOMS: atom_id res chain seq x y z
N MET A 1 -19.85 7.36 14.37
CA MET A 1 -18.80 6.35 14.69
C MET A 1 -19.21 4.90 14.42
N GLN A 2 -20.50 4.49 14.53
CA GLN A 2 -20.93 3.10 14.26
C GLN A 2 -20.59 2.57 12.85
N ASN A 3 -20.52 3.43 11.84
CA ASN A 3 -20.23 3.03 10.45
C ASN A 3 -18.78 2.55 10.24
N LEU A 4 -17.82 3.04 11.04
CA LEU A 4 -16.39 2.79 10.81
C LEU A 4 -15.99 1.34 11.17
N ASN A 5 -16.57 0.84 12.25
CA ASN A 5 -16.27 -0.50 12.76
C ASN A 5 -16.89 -1.59 11.87
N VAL A 6 -18.06 -1.33 11.27
CA VAL A 6 -18.72 -2.23 10.32
C VAL A 6 -17.88 -2.38 9.05
N LEU A 7 -17.39 -1.27 8.50
CA LEU A 7 -16.58 -1.26 7.29
C LEU A 7 -15.26 -2.02 7.47
N LEU A 8 -14.53 -1.75 8.56
CA LEU A 8 -13.28 -2.45 8.87
C LEU A 8 -13.52 -3.95 9.15
N THR A 9 -14.58 -4.29 9.88
CA THR A 9 -14.93 -5.71 10.13
C THR A 9 -15.25 -6.43 8.82
N SER A 10 -15.92 -5.76 7.87
CA SER A 10 -16.20 -6.32 6.55
C SER A 10 -14.91 -6.55 5.74
N ALA A 11 -13.98 -5.59 5.78
CA ALA A 11 -12.69 -5.69 5.10
C ALA A 11 -11.83 -6.83 5.67
N ILE A 12 -11.80 -6.99 7.00
CA ILE A 12 -11.11 -8.10 7.68
C ILE A 12 -11.70 -9.46 7.26
N LYS A 13 -13.04 -9.56 7.17
CA LYS A 13 -13.70 -10.78 6.68
C LYS A 13 -13.35 -11.08 5.22
N ALA A 14 -13.24 -10.05 4.37
CA ALA A 14 -12.81 -10.20 3.00
C ALA A 14 -11.37 -10.70 2.90
N ASP A 15 -10.45 -10.18 3.73
CA ASP A 15 -9.07 -10.67 3.80
C ASP A 15 -9.01 -12.14 4.25
N ALA A 16 -9.83 -12.53 5.23
CA ALA A 16 -9.89 -13.93 5.67
C ALA A 16 -10.49 -14.86 4.60
N ALA A 17 -11.48 -14.38 3.84
CA ALA A 17 -12.13 -15.15 2.77
C ALA A 17 -11.24 -15.33 1.53
N ALA A 18 -10.25 -14.45 1.32
CA ALA A 18 -9.30 -14.56 0.22
C ALA A 18 -8.30 -15.73 0.38
N PHE A 19 -8.18 -16.29 1.59
CA PHE A 19 -7.32 -17.44 1.83
C PHE A 19 -7.93 -18.72 1.25
N SER A 20 -7.18 -19.40 0.38
CA SER A 20 -7.62 -20.60 -0.33
C SER A 20 -7.55 -21.90 0.50
N GLY A 21 -6.88 -21.87 1.66
CA GLY A 21 -6.72 -23.02 2.54
C GLY A 21 -7.85 -23.19 3.55
N ARG A 22 -7.68 -24.10 4.52
CA ARG A 22 -8.68 -24.31 5.57
C ARG A 22 -8.66 -23.17 6.58
N GLN A 23 -9.84 -22.80 7.07
CA GLN A 23 -9.98 -21.74 8.07
C GLN A 23 -9.16 -22.02 9.35
N THR A 24 -9.03 -23.29 9.75
CA THR A 24 -8.22 -23.68 10.91
C THR A 24 -6.73 -23.40 10.72
N ASP A 25 -6.24 -23.53 9.49
CA ASP A 25 -4.84 -23.32 9.14
C ASP A 25 -4.53 -21.83 9.16
N LEU A 26 -5.43 -21.02 8.58
CA LEU A 26 -5.37 -19.56 8.68
C LEU A 26 -5.41 -19.09 10.13
N SER A 27 -6.34 -19.63 10.94
CA SER A 27 -6.47 -19.25 12.35
C SER A 27 -5.21 -19.59 13.14
N ARG A 28 -4.57 -20.73 12.86
CA ARG A 28 -3.31 -21.11 13.49
C ARG A 28 -2.16 -20.21 13.05
N ALA A 29 -2.08 -19.88 11.76
CA ALA A 29 -1.03 -19.01 11.22
C ALA A 29 -1.12 -17.57 11.77
N VAL A 30 -2.33 -17.06 11.99
CA VAL A 30 -2.56 -15.68 12.43
C VAL A 30 -2.59 -15.55 13.96
N CYS A 31 -3.27 -16.45 14.65
CA CYS A 31 -3.55 -16.32 16.09
C CYS A 31 -2.94 -17.46 16.93
N GLY A 32 -2.11 -18.34 16.35
CA GLY A 32 -1.50 -19.48 17.05
C GLY A 32 -2.50 -20.56 17.50
N SER A 33 -3.79 -20.45 17.18
CA SER A 33 -4.85 -21.37 17.63
C SER A 33 -5.90 -21.60 16.54
N ASN A 34 -6.56 -22.76 16.56
CA ASN A 34 -7.50 -23.15 15.50
C ASN A 34 -8.80 -22.32 15.48
N GLN A 35 -9.13 -21.62 16.56
CA GLN A 35 -10.40 -20.87 16.71
C GLN A 35 -10.19 -19.37 17.00
N GLY A 36 -8.97 -18.94 17.31
CA GLY A 36 -8.69 -17.55 17.73
C GLY A 36 -9.16 -16.53 16.70
N LEU A 37 -8.91 -16.78 15.42
CA LEU A 37 -9.30 -15.86 14.36
C LEU A 37 -10.83 -15.75 14.23
N ARG A 38 -11.56 -16.88 14.35
CA ARG A 38 -13.03 -16.88 14.26
C ARG A 38 -13.66 -16.09 15.40
N HIS A 39 -13.16 -16.25 16.62
CA HIS A 39 -13.63 -15.51 17.79
C HIS A 39 -13.36 -14.02 17.65
N LYS A 40 -12.15 -13.64 17.21
CA LYS A 40 -11.77 -12.23 17.04
C LYS A 40 -12.53 -11.53 15.91
N ILE A 41 -12.76 -12.20 14.77
CA ILE A 41 -13.55 -11.64 13.65
C ILE A 41 -15.01 -11.42 14.05
N THR A 42 -15.55 -12.25 14.94
CA THR A 42 -16.93 -12.14 15.42
C THR A 42 -17.06 -11.28 16.69
N ASN A 43 -15.97 -10.66 17.14
CA ASN A 43 -15.89 -9.92 18.40
C ASN A 43 -16.41 -10.73 19.60
N PHE A 44 -16.19 -12.06 19.59
CA PHE A 44 -16.66 -12.94 20.65
C PHE A 44 -16.02 -12.55 21.98
N ARG A 45 -16.87 -12.25 22.97
CA ARG A 45 -16.45 -11.76 24.31
C ARG A 45 -15.53 -10.53 24.25
N GLY A 46 -15.73 -9.65 23.25
CA GLY A 46 -14.95 -8.42 23.10
C GLY A 46 -13.52 -8.63 22.62
N GLN A 47 -13.15 -9.84 22.20
CA GLN A 47 -11.85 -10.09 21.59
C GLN A 47 -11.79 -9.46 20.20
N ALA A 48 -10.68 -8.80 19.89
CA ALA A 48 -10.42 -8.22 18.57
C ALA A 48 -9.04 -8.65 18.07
N LEU A 49 -8.79 -8.44 16.76
CA LEU A 49 -7.46 -8.64 16.19
C LEU A 49 -6.53 -7.50 16.61
N HIS A 50 -5.35 -7.86 17.10
CA HIS A 50 -4.26 -6.90 17.30
C HIS A 50 -3.63 -6.51 15.96
N PRO A 51 -2.93 -5.36 15.89
CA PRO A 51 -2.26 -4.92 14.67
C PRO A 51 -1.36 -5.98 14.02
N ASP A 52 -0.57 -6.70 14.82
CA ASP A 52 0.31 -7.76 14.32
C ASP A 52 -0.46 -8.91 13.68
N GLU A 53 -1.63 -9.25 14.23
CA GLU A 53 -2.51 -10.28 13.69
C GLU A 53 -3.21 -9.82 12.40
N LEU A 54 -3.53 -8.52 12.28
CA LEU A 54 -4.05 -7.94 11.04
C LEU A 54 -3.01 -7.96 9.93
N VAL A 55 -1.74 -7.71 10.27
CA VAL A 55 -0.62 -7.82 9.33
C VAL A 55 -0.41 -9.28 8.93
N ALA A 56 -0.38 -10.20 9.90
CA ALA A 56 -0.25 -11.63 9.63
C ALA A 56 -1.40 -12.15 8.75
N LEU A 57 -2.64 -11.73 9.01
CA LEU A 57 -3.80 -12.07 8.19
C LEU A 57 -3.60 -11.67 6.73
N GLN A 58 -3.18 -10.42 6.48
CA GLN A 58 -2.93 -9.91 5.13
C GLN A 58 -1.73 -10.61 4.46
N GLN A 59 -0.70 -10.95 5.21
CA GLN A 59 0.47 -11.68 4.68
C GLN A 59 0.09 -13.10 4.26
N VAL A 60 -0.61 -13.84 5.12
CA VAL A 60 -0.99 -15.24 4.90
C VAL A 60 -2.08 -15.36 3.84
N SER A 61 -3.08 -14.47 3.84
CA SER A 61 -4.14 -14.49 2.81
C SER A 61 -3.69 -13.89 1.48
N GLY A 62 -2.63 -13.08 1.47
CA GLY A 62 -2.20 -12.31 0.31
C GLY A 62 -3.11 -11.12 -0.03
N SER A 63 -4.19 -10.90 0.73
CA SER A 63 -5.15 -9.83 0.46
C SER A 63 -4.82 -8.52 1.20
N ARG A 64 -5.43 -7.42 0.75
CA ARG A 64 -5.14 -6.05 1.19
C ARG A 64 -6.41 -5.24 1.46
N HIS A 65 -7.57 -5.87 1.64
CA HIS A 65 -8.83 -5.15 1.85
C HIS A 65 -8.80 -4.32 3.12
N THR A 66 -8.24 -4.83 4.22
CA THR A 66 -8.16 -4.10 5.49
C THR A 66 -7.35 -2.82 5.36
N VAL A 67 -6.14 -2.89 4.78
CA VAL A 67 -5.28 -1.71 4.62
C VAL A 67 -5.83 -0.71 3.60
N GLN A 68 -6.48 -1.20 2.53
CA GLN A 68 -7.19 -0.35 1.57
C GLN A 68 -8.32 0.43 2.24
N GLU A 69 -9.13 -0.25 3.06
CA GLU A 69 -10.25 0.38 3.74
C GLU A 69 -9.77 1.36 4.82
N MET A 70 -8.70 1.03 5.56
CA MET A 70 -8.05 1.96 6.49
C MET A 70 -7.55 3.22 5.78
N ALA A 71 -6.85 3.07 4.64
CA ALA A 71 -6.38 4.20 3.85
C ALA A 71 -7.55 5.08 3.40
N ARG A 72 -8.62 4.48 2.89
CA ARG A 72 -9.83 5.18 2.45
C ARG A 72 -10.48 5.96 3.60
N LEU A 73 -10.60 5.37 4.78
CA LEU A 73 -11.19 6.01 5.96
C LEU A 73 -10.36 7.19 6.48
N LEU A 74 -9.04 7.17 6.24
CA LEU A 74 -8.13 8.27 6.56
C LEU A 74 -8.04 9.34 5.44
N GLY A 75 -8.83 9.21 4.37
CA GLY A 75 -8.80 10.12 3.22
C GLY A 75 -7.63 9.89 2.26
N GLY A 76 -6.95 8.74 2.37
CA GLY A 76 -5.85 8.33 1.51
C GLY A 76 -6.21 7.20 0.53
N VAL A 77 -5.19 6.74 -0.20
CA VAL A 77 -5.27 5.62 -1.14
C VAL A 77 -4.14 4.65 -0.83
N PHE A 78 -4.45 3.35 -0.77
CA PHE A 78 -3.43 2.31 -0.67
C PHE A 78 -2.93 1.94 -2.07
N VAL A 79 -1.62 2.03 -2.27
CA VAL A 79 -0.95 1.63 -3.52
C VAL A 79 -0.09 0.40 -3.23
N PRO A 80 -0.48 -0.80 -3.72
CA PRO A 80 0.39 -1.97 -3.60
C PRO A 80 1.62 -1.77 -4.47
N LEU A 81 2.80 -1.90 -3.88
CA LEU A 81 4.04 -1.94 -4.64
C LEU A 81 4.10 -3.27 -5.42
N PRO A 82 4.47 -3.26 -6.72
CA PRO A 82 4.70 -4.49 -7.46
C PRO A 82 5.77 -5.34 -6.76
N LYS A 83 5.61 -6.66 -6.80
CA LYS A 83 6.66 -7.58 -6.37
C LYS A 83 7.78 -7.50 -7.40
N CYS A 84 8.76 -6.65 -7.19
CA CYS A 84 9.93 -6.65 -8.06
C CYS A 84 10.68 -7.97 -7.84
N GLY A 85 10.90 -8.70 -8.93
CA GLY A 85 11.88 -9.79 -8.93
C GLY A 85 13.19 -9.24 -8.41
N TRP A 86 13.88 -10.02 -7.60
CA TRP A 86 15.12 -9.69 -6.89
C TRP A 86 16.33 -9.60 -7.84
N GLU A 87 16.12 -9.09 -9.04
CA GLU A 87 17.18 -8.71 -9.95
C GLU A 87 17.66 -7.29 -9.61
N ASN A 88 18.98 -7.16 -9.51
CA ASN A 88 19.75 -5.97 -9.09
C ASN A 88 19.41 -4.66 -9.84
N ASP A 89 18.60 -4.68 -10.89
CA ASP A 89 18.12 -3.48 -11.59
C ASP A 89 16.93 -2.80 -10.90
N GLY A 90 16.22 -3.50 -10.00
CA GLY A 90 15.14 -2.92 -9.20
C GLY A 90 15.61 -1.83 -8.25
N GLU A 91 16.76 -2.01 -7.59
CA GLU A 91 17.31 -1.04 -6.64
C GLU A 91 17.74 0.26 -7.31
N ARG A 92 18.36 0.17 -8.50
CA ARG A 92 18.72 1.35 -9.30
C ARG A 92 17.48 2.13 -9.73
N SER A 93 16.46 1.44 -10.21
CA SER A 93 15.22 2.07 -10.66
C SER A 93 14.44 2.71 -9.49
N VAL A 94 14.40 2.06 -8.32
CA VAL A 94 13.84 2.65 -7.09
C VAL A 94 14.63 3.89 -6.66
N MET A 95 15.97 3.84 -6.75
CA MET A 95 16.84 4.99 -6.45
C MET A 95 16.56 6.15 -7.43
N THR A 96 16.41 5.88 -8.72
CA THR A 96 16.09 6.89 -9.75
C THR A 96 14.74 7.56 -9.49
N VAL A 97 13.71 6.78 -9.16
CA VAL A 97 12.38 7.30 -8.77
C VAL A 97 12.48 8.17 -7.52
N SER A 98 13.23 7.70 -6.52
CA SER A 98 13.41 8.42 -5.25
C SER A 98 14.14 9.75 -5.43
N LEU A 99 15.19 9.80 -6.26
CA LEU A 99 15.92 11.01 -6.58
C LEU A 99 15.04 12.00 -7.36
N SER A 100 14.28 11.52 -8.35
CA SER A 100 13.35 12.35 -9.12
C SER A 100 12.26 12.96 -8.24
N LEU A 101 11.74 12.19 -7.29
CA LEU A 101 10.79 12.68 -6.28
C LEU A 101 11.44 13.73 -5.35
N ALA A 102 12.67 13.48 -4.89
CA ALA A 102 13.39 14.43 -4.04
C ALA A 102 13.60 15.77 -4.74
N GLU A 103 13.98 15.76 -6.03
CA GLU A 103 14.14 16.98 -6.84
C GLU A 103 12.82 17.74 -7.01
N LEU A 104 11.72 17.04 -7.26
CA LEU A 104 10.40 17.64 -7.34
C LEU A 104 9.99 18.28 -6.00
N PHE A 105 10.19 17.57 -4.87
CA PHE A 105 9.88 18.11 -3.55
C PHE A 105 10.70 19.36 -3.22
N GLN A 106 12.00 19.37 -3.53
CA GLN A 106 12.84 20.55 -3.33
C GLN A 106 12.36 21.74 -4.17
N ALA A 107 11.97 21.50 -5.42
CA ALA A 107 11.42 22.55 -6.27
C ALA A 107 10.09 23.10 -5.71
N VAL A 108 9.18 22.24 -5.24
CA VAL A 108 7.93 22.66 -4.62
C VAL A 108 8.18 23.49 -3.36
N LEU A 109 9.09 23.04 -2.49
CA LEU A 109 9.44 23.77 -1.27
C LEU A 109 10.05 25.14 -1.57
N SER A 110 10.90 25.25 -2.59
CA SER A 110 11.48 26.53 -3.00
C SER A 110 10.42 27.52 -3.50
N VAL A 111 9.42 27.03 -4.23
CA VAL A 111 8.32 27.85 -4.75
C VAL A 111 7.35 28.26 -3.64
N GLN A 112 7.07 27.36 -2.69
CA GLN A 112 6.28 27.68 -1.50
C GLN A 112 6.96 28.76 -0.65
N ALA A 113 8.28 28.68 -0.47
CA ALA A 113 9.05 29.69 0.25
C ALA A 113 9.05 31.06 -0.44
N ALA A 114 8.97 31.09 -1.77
CA ALA A 114 8.91 32.32 -2.57
C ALA A 114 7.55 33.03 -2.52
N GLY A 115 6.48 32.36 -2.09
CA GLY A 115 5.13 32.93 -1.92
C GLY A 115 4.38 33.27 -3.21
N SER A 116 4.99 33.08 -4.38
CA SER A 116 4.35 33.21 -5.69
C SER A 116 5.04 32.28 -6.69
N VAL A 117 4.28 31.80 -7.68
CA VAL A 117 4.80 30.87 -8.71
C VAL A 117 4.86 31.60 -10.05
N SER A 118 6.06 31.79 -10.58
CA SER A 118 6.26 32.32 -11.92
C SER A 118 5.91 31.29 -13.00
N ALA A 119 5.68 31.76 -14.24
CA ALA A 119 5.43 30.88 -15.38
C ALA A 119 6.61 29.93 -15.66
N ALA A 120 7.85 30.39 -15.42
CA ALA A 120 9.06 29.57 -15.58
C ALA A 120 9.15 28.46 -14.52
N GLU A 121 8.81 28.77 -13.26
CA GLU A 121 8.78 27.78 -12.17
C GLU A 121 7.67 26.76 -12.38
N ARG A 122 6.49 27.20 -12.85
CA ARG A 122 5.40 26.30 -13.20
C ARG A 122 5.81 25.32 -14.28
N LEU A 123 6.44 25.80 -15.36
CA LEU A 123 6.95 24.94 -16.43
C LEU A 123 8.03 23.96 -15.91
N ARG A 124 8.89 24.42 -14.99
CA ARG A 124 9.90 23.56 -14.36
C ARG A 124 9.25 22.46 -13.51
N LEU A 125 8.24 22.80 -12.70
CA LEU A 125 7.50 21.84 -11.87
C LEU A 125 6.77 20.81 -12.75
N GLU A 126 6.13 21.24 -13.83
CA GLU A 126 5.46 20.35 -14.78
C GLU A 126 6.43 19.37 -15.43
N ARG A 127 7.63 19.83 -15.81
CA ARG A 127 8.69 18.96 -16.34
C ARG A 127 9.19 17.95 -15.32
N LEU A 128 9.42 18.37 -14.08
CA LEU A 128 9.86 17.49 -13.00
C LEU A 128 8.77 16.46 -12.65
N ALA A 129 7.51 16.88 -12.60
CA ALA A 129 6.37 15.98 -12.39
C ALA A 129 6.27 14.95 -13.53
N PHE A 130 6.44 15.36 -14.78
CA PHE A 130 6.45 14.44 -15.91
C PHE A 130 7.62 13.44 -15.83
N ALA A 131 8.81 13.88 -15.44
CA ALA A 131 9.98 13.01 -15.26
C ALA A 131 9.74 11.95 -14.16
N VAL A 132 9.14 12.34 -13.03
CA VAL A 132 8.75 11.40 -11.97
C VAL A 132 7.74 10.39 -12.48
N VAL A 133 6.72 10.83 -13.21
CA VAL A 133 5.71 9.94 -13.80
C VAL A 133 6.36 8.96 -14.78
N ALA A 134 7.25 9.43 -15.66
CA ALA A 134 7.97 8.58 -16.60
C ALA A 134 8.83 7.52 -15.89
N ALA A 135 9.61 7.93 -14.88
CA ALA A 135 10.44 7.00 -14.08
C ALA A 135 9.59 5.98 -13.32
N LEU A 136 8.43 6.39 -12.79
CA LEU A 136 7.47 5.48 -12.16
C LEU A 136 6.90 4.48 -13.16
N PHE A 137 6.53 4.91 -14.36
CA PHE A 137 6.05 4.01 -15.40
C PHE A 137 7.13 3.03 -15.82
N GLU A 138 8.36 3.49 -16.08
CA GLU A 138 9.49 2.64 -16.44
C GLU A 138 9.76 1.58 -15.37
N TRP A 139 9.76 1.98 -14.10
CA TRP A 139 9.91 1.06 -12.98
C TRP A 139 8.74 0.07 -12.87
N LEU A 140 7.50 0.53 -13.03
CA LEU A 140 6.31 -0.32 -13.00
C LEU A 140 6.34 -1.36 -14.13
N PHE A 141 6.68 -0.95 -15.37
CA PHE A 141 6.80 -1.86 -16.51
C PHE A 141 7.95 -2.85 -16.32
N GLY A 142 9.10 -2.39 -15.80
CA GLY A 142 10.22 -3.24 -15.44
C GLY A 142 9.84 -4.32 -14.42
N CYS A 143 9.11 -3.96 -13.35
CA CYS A 143 8.66 -4.94 -12.35
C CYS A 143 7.51 -5.84 -12.83
N LEU A 144 6.80 -5.50 -13.91
CA LEU A 144 5.77 -6.35 -14.52
C LEU A 144 6.32 -7.35 -15.56
N GLY A 145 7.64 -7.33 -15.83
CA GLY A 145 8.26 -8.26 -16.78
C GLY A 145 7.82 -8.07 -18.23
N VAL A 146 7.27 -6.91 -18.57
CA VAL A 146 6.89 -6.57 -19.95
C VAL A 146 8.15 -6.12 -20.68
N HIS A 147 8.98 -7.08 -21.08
CA HIS A 147 10.04 -6.82 -22.05
C HIS A 147 9.36 -6.50 -23.39
N HIS A 148 9.48 -5.25 -23.85
CA HIS A 148 9.18 -4.92 -25.23
C HIS A 148 10.12 -5.76 -26.12
N GLY A 149 9.55 -6.78 -26.76
CA GLY A 149 10.09 -7.37 -27.99
C GLY A 149 9.79 -6.48 -29.19
#